data_AF-A0A848DE18-F1
#
_entry.id   AF-A0A848DE18-F1
#
_cell.length_a   1.000
_cell.length_b   1.000
_cell.length_c   1.000
_cell.angle_alpha   90.00
_cell.angle_beta   90.00
_cell.angle_gamma   90.00
#
_symmetry.space_group_name_H-M   'P 1'
#
loop_
_entity.id
_entity.type
_entity.pdbx_description
1 polymer ?
#
loop_
_entity_poly.entity_id
_entity_poly.type
_entity_poly.pdbx_seq_one_letter_code
_entity_poly.pdbx_strand_id
1 'polypeptide(L)'
;MKTLSTAANHSLLWFGVAALLATRKGASRKAAMRGVVAIAGASGSANAILKPMLPRRRPAAAELPAYQTLADPPTSSSFPSGHAASAAAFAAAVALESPRLGLVVAPLAGAVAYSRVHVGVHWASDVVAGAALGSGVALATRRWWPVRRTDEARARPLDAVPALPEGEGLVMVANPYSGDPNVDPADDVAEALPRATVLRVQEGVDIGEQLEDALARNGSRTRAIGVAGGDGTVAAAAAVANRNGLPLVVVPAGTLNHFARDVGVYDLQEAVDATQAGEAVAVDLGLVEAHPGAGADPMSEEVIRTRYFLNTASIGSYPELVQLRERWQPRWGKWPAFAAALISVLRKSERVDVKIEGEWHTVWFLFVGNGPYHPRGMVPAWRPTLDSGLLDVRWIRADVRFSRARAFLALILGALGHSRVYAQREVPELDVELRRPAMLATDGEVVEESGRYTFRVAKDPIPVYRRDERKWTGQDRPYLG
;
A
#
# COMPACT_ATOMS: atom_id res chain seq x y z
N MET A 1 17.83 -9.93 -37.86
CA MET A 1 18.44 -10.60 -36.70
C MET A 1 19.67 -9.89 -36.15
N LYS A 2 20.68 -9.54 -36.98
CA LYS A 2 21.86 -8.76 -36.52
C LYS A 2 21.48 -7.42 -35.90
N THR A 3 20.65 -6.62 -36.57
CA THR A 3 20.15 -5.33 -36.08
C THR A 3 19.45 -5.43 -34.73
N LEU A 4 18.59 -6.45 -34.54
CA LEU A 4 17.91 -6.73 -33.28
C LEU A 4 18.90 -7.10 -32.17
N SER A 5 19.90 -7.92 -32.48
CA SER A 5 20.96 -8.26 -31.52
C SER A 5 21.78 -7.03 -31.11
N THR A 6 22.09 -6.13 -32.04
CA THR A 6 22.85 -4.90 -31.75
C THR A 6 22.01 -3.89 -30.98
N ALA A 7 20.73 -3.72 -31.31
CA ALA A 7 19.81 -2.83 -30.59
C ALA A 7 19.57 -3.27 -29.13
N ALA A 8 19.68 -4.56 -28.84
CA ALA A 8 19.59 -5.10 -27.49
C ALA A 8 20.88 -4.92 -26.66
N ASN A 9 21.98 -4.43 -27.25
CA ASN A 9 23.22 -4.15 -26.51
C ASN A 9 22.97 -3.09 -25.42
N HIS A 10 23.64 -3.28 -24.28
CA HIS A 10 23.50 -2.43 -23.09
C HIS A 10 22.04 -2.25 -22.62
N SER A 11 21.12 -3.13 -23.02
CA SER A 11 19.69 -3.02 -22.75
C SER A 11 19.00 -1.77 -23.34
N LEU A 12 19.58 -1.13 -24.36
CA LEU A 12 19.04 0.09 -24.97
C LEU A 12 17.61 -0.08 -25.48
N LEU A 13 17.33 -1.19 -26.18
CA LEU A 13 15.97 -1.56 -26.60
C LEU A 13 14.97 -1.52 -25.43
N TRP A 14 15.34 -2.12 -24.30
CA TRP A 14 14.48 -2.21 -23.13
C TRP A 14 14.31 -0.87 -22.42
N PHE A 15 15.35 -0.03 -22.38
CA PHE A 15 15.23 1.34 -21.89
C PHE A 15 14.32 2.20 -22.77
N GLY A 16 14.34 2.01 -24.09
CA GLY A 16 13.40 2.64 -25.01
C GLY A 16 11.95 2.23 -24.74
N VAL A 17 11.69 0.93 -24.58
CA VAL A 17 10.35 0.43 -24.20
C VAL A 17 9.93 0.94 -22.83
N ALA A 18 10.84 0.97 -21.85
CA ALA A 18 10.57 1.51 -20.52
C ALA A 18 10.22 3.01 -20.58
N ALA A 19 10.94 3.81 -21.37
CA ALA A 19 10.65 5.22 -21.55
C ALA A 19 9.26 5.45 -22.14
N LEU A 20 8.88 4.67 -23.16
CA LEU A 20 7.54 4.70 -23.74
C LEU A 20 6.47 4.34 -22.71
N LEU A 21 6.67 3.25 -21.96
CA LEU A 21 5.75 2.82 -20.90
C LEU A 21 5.63 3.86 -19.77
N ALA A 22 6.70 4.60 -19.45
CA ALA A 22 6.70 5.61 -18.40
C ALA A 22 5.86 6.86 -18.73
N THR A 23 5.54 7.11 -20.01
CA THR A 23 4.71 8.25 -20.45
C THR A 23 3.29 8.19 -19.87
N ARG A 24 2.73 6.98 -19.69
CA ARG A 24 1.39 6.78 -19.12
C ARG A 24 1.48 6.50 -17.62
N LYS A 25 0.75 7.26 -16.80
CA LYS A 25 0.63 7.03 -15.35
C LYS A 25 -0.04 5.66 -15.08
N GLY A 26 0.05 5.18 -13.84
CA GLY A 26 -0.57 3.90 -13.44
C GLY A 26 0.29 2.67 -13.71
N ALA A 27 -0.33 1.55 -14.11
CA ALA A 27 0.33 0.25 -14.29
C ALA A 27 1.48 0.29 -15.30
N SER A 28 1.35 1.08 -16.38
CA SER A 28 2.39 1.22 -17.42
C SER A 28 3.70 1.80 -16.86
N ARG A 29 3.63 2.90 -16.09
CA ARG A 29 4.83 3.47 -15.43
C ARG A 29 5.42 2.55 -14.38
N LYS A 30 4.59 1.85 -13.60
CA LYS A 30 5.06 0.85 -12.63
C LYS A 30 5.80 -0.29 -13.35
N ALA A 31 5.26 -0.78 -14.47
CA ALA A 31 5.89 -1.79 -15.32
C ALA A 31 7.26 -1.33 -15.84
N ALA A 32 7.37 -0.08 -16.30
CA ALA A 32 8.64 0.50 -16.72
C ALA A 32 9.69 0.51 -15.61
N MET A 33 9.34 1.06 -14.43
CA MET A 33 10.25 1.16 -13.28
C MET A 33 10.71 -0.21 -12.81
N ARG A 34 9.76 -1.15 -12.65
CA ARG A 34 10.06 -2.51 -12.23
C ARG A 34 10.93 -3.24 -13.25
N GLY A 35 10.67 -3.03 -14.54
CA GLY A 35 11.47 -3.58 -15.63
C GLY A 35 12.92 -3.10 -15.59
N VAL A 36 13.15 -1.81 -15.39
CA VAL A 36 14.50 -1.23 -15.25
C VAL A 36 15.26 -1.82 -14.07
N VAL A 37 14.60 -1.92 -12.91
CA VAL A 37 15.16 -2.57 -11.72
C VAL A 37 15.51 -4.04 -12.00
N ALA A 38 14.61 -4.78 -12.65
CA ALA A 38 14.82 -6.19 -12.95
C ALA A 38 16.00 -6.39 -13.92
N ILE A 39 16.15 -5.52 -14.94
CA ILE A 39 17.31 -5.50 -15.84
C ILE A 39 18.60 -5.28 -15.06
N ALA A 40 18.63 -4.29 -14.17
CA ALA A 40 19.83 -3.99 -13.38
C ALA A 40 20.24 -5.20 -12.53
N GLY A 41 19.28 -5.85 -11.84
CA GLY A 41 19.52 -7.05 -11.06
C GLY A 41 19.97 -8.25 -11.90
N ALA A 42 19.34 -8.49 -13.05
CA ALA A 42 19.65 -9.61 -13.94
C ALA A 42 21.02 -9.43 -14.61
N SER A 43 21.31 -8.22 -15.12
CA SER A 43 22.60 -7.88 -15.72
C SER A 43 23.73 -7.94 -14.71
N GLY A 44 23.53 -7.41 -13.49
CA GLY A 44 24.49 -7.51 -12.40
C GLY A 44 24.79 -8.95 -12.02
N SER A 45 23.74 -9.76 -11.80
CA SER A 45 23.89 -11.19 -11.45
C SER A 45 24.57 -12.00 -12.55
N ALA A 46 24.16 -11.80 -13.81
CA ALA A 46 24.72 -12.53 -14.95
C ALA A 46 26.19 -12.13 -15.21
N ASN A 47 26.48 -10.83 -15.30
CA ASN A 47 27.78 -10.35 -15.75
C ASN A 47 28.83 -10.25 -14.64
N ALA A 48 28.44 -9.84 -13.44
CA ALA A 48 29.40 -9.61 -12.35
C ALA A 48 29.63 -10.85 -11.48
N ILE A 49 28.67 -11.79 -11.43
CA ILE A 49 28.75 -12.96 -10.53
C ILE A 49 28.90 -14.25 -11.33
N LEU A 50 27.92 -14.58 -12.17
CA LEU A 50 27.85 -15.90 -12.80
C LEU A 50 28.87 -16.09 -13.93
N LYS A 51 29.07 -15.09 -14.79
CA LYS A 51 30.05 -15.17 -15.89
C LYS A 51 31.49 -15.43 -15.43
N PRO A 52 32.00 -14.78 -14.37
CA PRO A 52 33.31 -15.10 -13.80
C PRO A 52 33.39 -16.51 -13.18
N MET A 53 32.30 -16.99 -12.57
CA MET A 53 32.29 -18.28 -11.86
C MET A 53 32.12 -19.48 -12.80
N LEU A 54 31.46 -19.30 -13.95
CA LEU A 54 31.10 -20.37 -14.87
C LEU A 54 31.59 -20.03 -16.29
N PRO A 55 32.91 -20.07 -16.53
CA PRO A 55 33.47 -19.78 -17.85
C PRO A 55 33.04 -20.85 -18.85
N ARG A 56 32.41 -20.41 -19.95
CA ARG A 56 32.00 -21.30 -21.04
C ARG A 56 32.41 -20.72 -22.39
N ARG A 57 33.03 -21.56 -23.22
CA ARG A 57 33.38 -21.20 -24.61
C ARG A 57 32.12 -20.99 -25.47
N ARG A 58 32.13 -19.94 -26.28
CA ARG A 58 31.05 -19.62 -27.23
C ARG A 58 30.99 -20.68 -28.35
N PRO A 59 29.83 -20.87 -29.00
CA PRO A 59 29.75 -21.66 -30.23
C PRO A 59 30.71 -21.13 -31.28
N ALA A 60 31.18 -22.01 -32.18
CA ALA A 60 32.11 -21.65 -33.25
C ALA A 60 31.42 -20.75 -34.28
N ALA A 61 31.39 -19.44 -34.02
CA ALA A 61 30.86 -18.46 -34.96
C ALA A 61 31.59 -18.50 -36.31
N ALA A 62 32.84 -18.97 -36.35
CA ALA A 62 33.62 -19.17 -37.57
C ALA A 62 33.03 -20.23 -38.52
N GLU A 63 32.20 -21.14 -38.02
CA GLU A 63 31.53 -22.17 -38.84
C GLU A 63 30.19 -21.69 -39.41
N LEU A 64 29.74 -20.49 -39.04
CA LEU A 64 28.51 -19.90 -39.55
C LEU A 64 28.79 -18.98 -40.76
N PRO A 65 27.87 -18.89 -41.73
CA PRO A 65 28.00 -17.96 -42.85
C PRO A 65 28.17 -16.51 -42.37
N ALA A 66 29.02 -15.72 -43.05
CA ALA A 66 29.31 -14.34 -42.68
C ALA A 66 28.06 -13.44 -42.56
N TYR A 67 26.99 -13.75 -43.31
CA TYR A 67 25.72 -13.02 -43.22
C TYR A 67 24.93 -13.32 -41.93
N GLN A 68 25.35 -14.29 -41.11
CA GLN A 68 24.73 -14.65 -39.83
C GLN A 68 25.55 -14.19 -38.61
N THR A 69 26.86 -13.96 -38.76
CA THR A 69 27.78 -13.62 -37.66
C THR A 69 27.88 -12.12 -37.37
N LEU A 70 28.09 -11.73 -36.12
CA LEU A 70 28.31 -10.32 -35.75
C LEU A 70 29.71 -9.88 -36.20
N ALA A 71 29.83 -8.61 -36.62
CA ALA A 71 31.11 -8.03 -37.02
C ALA A 71 32.11 -7.92 -35.86
N ASP A 72 31.61 -7.67 -34.64
CA ASP A 72 32.41 -7.61 -33.42
C ASP A 72 31.79 -8.54 -32.35
N PRO A 73 32.20 -9.82 -32.31
CA PRO A 73 31.65 -10.79 -31.35
C PRO A 73 32.23 -10.58 -29.94
N PRO A 74 31.42 -10.73 -28.89
CA PRO A 74 31.87 -10.49 -27.52
C PRO A 74 32.93 -11.50 -27.04
N THR A 75 33.99 -11.00 -26.40
CA THR A 75 35.14 -11.79 -25.91
C THR A 75 34.93 -12.43 -24.53
N SER A 76 33.92 -11.97 -23.78
CA SER A 76 33.57 -12.51 -22.45
C SER A 76 32.88 -13.88 -22.50
N SER A 77 32.79 -14.57 -21.36
CA SER A 77 32.11 -15.87 -21.20
C SER A 77 30.73 -15.91 -21.87
N SER A 78 30.39 -17.07 -22.47
CA SER A 78 29.09 -17.32 -23.09
C SER A 78 27.97 -17.58 -22.08
N PHE A 79 28.28 -18.09 -20.89
CA PHE A 79 27.28 -18.50 -19.91
C PHE A 79 27.18 -17.56 -18.71
N PRO A 80 25.96 -17.22 -18.24
CA PRO A 80 24.69 -17.28 -18.97
C PRO A 80 24.57 -16.11 -19.98
N SER A 81 23.58 -16.17 -20.87
CA SER A 81 23.34 -15.08 -21.82
C SER A 81 22.76 -13.84 -21.13
N GLY A 82 23.55 -12.78 -21.01
CA GLY A 82 23.12 -11.51 -20.40
C GLY A 82 21.97 -10.83 -21.14
N HIS A 83 21.97 -10.86 -22.49
CA HIS A 83 20.87 -10.31 -23.29
C HIS A 83 19.55 -11.06 -23.05
N ALA A 84 19.60 -12.39 -23.00
CA ALA A 84 18.43 -13.21 -22.69
C ALA A 84 17.94 -12.96 -21.25
N ALA A 85 18.86 -12.79 -20.30
CA ALA A 85 18.53 -12.46 -18.92
C ALA A 85 17.85 -11.10 -18.79
N SER A 86 18.40 -10.04 -19.38
CA SER A 86 17.76 -8.71 -19.37
C SER A 86 16.40 -8.71 -20.09
N ALA A 87 16.30 -9.41 -21.23
CA ALA A 87 15.05 -9.51 -21.99
C ALA A 87 13.94 -10.21 -21.20
N ALA A 88 14.23 -11.37 -20.63
CA ALA A 88 13.29 -12.13 -19.81
C ALA A 88 12.95 -11.40 -18.50
N ALA A 89 13.93 -10.73 -17.88
CA ALA A 89 13.70 -9.92 -16.69
C ALA A 89 12.73 -8.76 -16.95
N PHE A 90 12.93 -8.02 -18.05
CA PHE A 90 12.05 -6.92 -18.41
C PHE A 90 10.64 -7.41 -18.77
N ALA A 91 10.52 -8.41 -19.65
CA ALA A 91 9.23 -8.95 -20.06
C ALA A 91 8.44 -9.53 -18.88
N ALA A 92 9.09 -10.30 -18.00
CA ALA A 92 8.45 -10.84 -16.80
C ALA A 92 8.04 -9.73 -15.82
N ALA A 93 8.88 -8.70 -15.62
CA ALA A 93 8.55 -7.56 -14.77
C ALA A 93 7.35 -6.75 -15.31
N VAL A 94 7.26 -6.56 -16.62
CA VAL A 94 6.11 -5.91 -17.27
C VAL A 94 4.85 -6.78 -17.09
N ALA A 95 4.95 -8.09 -17.32
CA ALA A 95 3.84 -9.02 -17.16
C ALA A 95 3.31 -9.09 -15.72
N LEU A 96 4.18 -8.89 -14.73
CA LEU A 96 3.79 -8.81 -13.32
C LEU A 96 2.89 -7.60 -13.06
N GLU A 97 3.18 -6.43 -13.65
CA GLU A 97 2.37 -5.22 -13.45
C GLU A 97 1.15 -5.13 -14.38
N SER A 98 1.26 -5.66 -15.60
CA SER A 98 0.16 -5.76 -16.57
C SER A 98 0.34 -6.98 -17.46
N PRO A 99 -0.47 -8.04 -17.29
CA PRO A 99 -0.40 -9.23 -18.13
C PRO A 99 -0.58 -8.91 -19.62
N ARG A 100 -1.47 -7.95 -19.95
CA ARG A 100 -1.72 -7.51 -21.33
C ARG A 100 -0.46 -6.89 -21.96
N LEU A 101 0.20 -5.95 -21.28
CA LEU A 101 1.45 -5.38 -21.76
C LEU A 101 2.57 -6.44 -21.82
N GLY A 102 2.60 -7.35 -20.84
CA GLY A 102 3.52 -8.49 -20.84
C GLY A 102 3.40 -9.35 -22.09
N LEU A 103 2.17 -9.64 -22.55
CA LEU A 103 1.91 -10.37 -23.78
C LEU A 103 2.42 -9.64 -25.03
N VAL A 104 2.40 -8.30 -25.03
CA VAL A 104 2.96 -7.50 -26.14
C VAL A 104 4.50 -7.50 -26.11
N VAL A 105 5.12 -7.45 -24.92
CA VAL A 105 6.58 -7.39 -24.78
C VAL A 105 7.25 -8.76 -24.92
N ALA A 106 6.56 -9.85 -24.56
CA ALA A 106 7.12 -11.21 -24.55
C ALA A 106 7.63 -11.69 -25.93
N PRO A 107 6.92 -11.48 -27.06
CA PRO A 107 7.43 -11.84 -28.39
C PRO A 107 8.74 -11.14 -28.73
N LEU A 108 8.89 -9.87 -28.36
CA LEU A 108 10.14 -9.12 -28.56
C LEU A 108 11.29 -9.71 -27.76
N ALA A 109 11.03 -10.12 -26.51
CA ALA A 109 12.02 -10.79 -25.67
C ALA A 109 12.42 -12.15 -26.25
N GLY A 110 11.46 -12.93 -26.75
CA GLY A 110 11.68 -14.18 -27.47
C GLY A 110 12.53 -13.98 -28.74
N ALA A 111 12.25 -12.95 -29.52
CA ALA A 111 13.02 -12.62 -30.72
C ALA A 111 14.47 -12.23 -30.39
N VAL A 112 14.70 -11.45 -29.33
CA VAL A 112 16.05 -11.14 -28.83
C VAL A 112 16.77 -12.41 -28.38
N ALA A 113 16.11 -13.27 -27.59
CA ALA A 113 16.67 -14.54 -27.13
C ALA A 113 17.07 -15.46 -28.32
N TYR A 114 16.17 -15.63 -29.28
CA TYR A 114 16.42 -16.39 -30.51
C TYR A 114 17.58 -15.80 -31.32
N SER A 115 17.68 -14.47 -31.42
CA SER A 115 18.76 -13.81 -32.16
C SER A 115 20.15 -14.20 -31.67
N ARG A 116 20.32 -14.48 -30.37
CA ARG A 116 21.61 -14.85 -29.77
C ARG A 116 22.06 -16.25 -30.16
N VAL A 117 21.11 -17.17 -30.36
CA VAL A 117 21.40 -18.51 -30.88
C VAL A 117 21.64 -18.43 -32.39
N HIS A 118 20.79 -17.70 -33.11
CA HIS A 118 20.85 -17.57 -34.56
C HIS A 118 22.18 -16.96 -35.07
N VAL A 119 22.73 -15.97 -34.36
CA VAL A 119 24.02 -15.36 -34.73
C VAL A 119 25.24 -16.11 -34.15
N GLY A 120 25.03 -17.27 -33.52
CA GLY A 120 26.09 -18.17 -33.07
C GLY A 120 26.89 -17.73 -31.85
N VAL A 121 26.43 -16.72 -31.13
CA VAL A 121 27.19 -16.15 -30.00
C VAL A 121 26.89 -16.83 -28.66
N HIS A 122 25.82 -17.63 -28.57
CA HIS A 122 25.41 -18.36 -27.37
C HIS A 122 24.82 -19.73 -27.72
N TRP A 123 25.04 -20.72 -26.86
CA TRP A 123 24.31 -21.99 -26.92
C TRP A 123 22.84 -21.77 -26.52
N ALA A 124 21.93 -22.59 -27.03
CA ALA A 124 20.52 -22.56 -26.61
C ALA A 124 20.37 -22.68 -25.08
N SER A 125 21.19 -23.52 -24.43
CA SER A 125 21.24 -23.65 -22.97
C SER A 125 21.65 -22.35 -22.25
N ASP A 126 22.51 -21.52 -22.85
CA ASP A 126 22.94 -20.24 -22.24
C ASP A 126 21.79 -19.24 -22.23
N VAL A 127 20.96 -19.30 -23.29
CA VAL A 127 19.76 -18.46 -23.45
C VAL A 127 18.67 -18.90 -22.49
N VAL A 128 18.43 -20.21 -22.35
CA VAL A 128 17.46 -20.75 -21.38
C VAL A 128 17.88 -20.40 -19.95
N ALA A 129 19.14 -20.61 -19.59
CA ALA A 129 19.66 -20.25 -18.26
C ALA A 129 19.59 -18.74 -17.99
N GLY A 130 19.94 -17.92 -19.00
CA GLY A 130 19.79 -16.46 -18.92
C GLY A 130 18.33 -16.07 -18.70
N ALA A 131 17.40 -16.62 -19.48
CA ALA A 131 15.97 -16.33 -19.34
C ALA A 131 15.44 -16.74 -17.96
N ALA A 132 15.79 -17.92 -17.46
CA ALA A 132 15.41 -18.39 -16.13
C ALA A 132 15.94 -17.46 -15.02
N LEU A 133 17.21 -17.05 -15.09
CA LEU A 133 17.79 -16.07 -14.18
C LEU A 133 17.05 -14.74 -14.22
N GLY A 134 16.80 -14.22 -15.42
CA GLY A 134 16.11 -12.94 -15.62
C GLY A 134 14.68 -12.95 -15.05
N SER A 135 13.90 -13.96 -15.40
CA SER A 135 12.55 -14.15 -14.85
C SER A 135 12.58 -14.36 -13.33
N GLY A 136 13.56 -15.10 -12.80
CA GLY A 136 13.76 -15.26 -11.36
C GLY A 136 14.02 -13.93 -10.64
N VAL A 137 14.88 -13.07 -11.19
CA VAL A 137 15.12 -11.71 -10.66
C VAL A 137 13.85 -10.87 -10.71
N ALA A 138 13.11 -10.91 -11.82
CA ALA A 138 11.83 -10.21 -11.94
C ALA A 138 10.81 -10.70 -10.89
N LEU A 139 10.72 -12.01 -10.65
CA LEU A 139 9.86 -12.56 -9.60
C LEU A 139 10.32 -12.15 -8.20
N ALA A 140 11.64 -12.11 -7.95
CA ALA A 140 12.21 -11.68 -6.68
C ALA A 140 11.85 -10.23 -6.33
N THR A 141 11.65 -9.36 -7.34
CA THR A 141 11.14 -8.00 -7.09
C THR A 141 9.78 -7.99 -6.40
N ARG A 142 8.97 -9.06 -6.47
CA ARG A 142 7.67 -9.14 -5.76
C ARG A 142 7.82 -9.11 -4.25
N ARG A 143 9.00 -9.48 -3.75
CA ARG A 143 9.24 -9.52 -2.31
C ARG A 143 9.10 -8.14 -1.69
N TRP A 144 9.56 -7.11 -2.40
CA TRP A 144 9.60 -5.71 -1.95
C TRP A 144 8.78 -4.75 -2.81
N TRP A 145 8.37 -5.15 -4.00
CA TRP A 145 7.41 -4.46 -4.87
C TRP A 145 6.20 -5.38 -5.16
N PRO A 146 5.22 -5.40 -4.25
CA PRO A 146 4.03 -6.22 -4.41
C PRO A 146 3.15 -5.68 -5.54
N VAL A 147 2.60 -6.58 -6.35
CA VAL A 147 1.59 -6.23 -7.37
C VAL A 147 0.22 -6.40 -6.75
N ARG A 148 -0.55 -5.31 -6.70
CA ARG A 148 -1.96 -5.31 -6.28
C ARG A 148 -2.81 -5.21 -7.54
N ARG A 149 -3.79 -6.13 -7.71
CA ARG A 149 -4.75 -6.11 -8.83
C ARG A 149 -5.93 -5.19 -8.57
N THR A 150 -6.36 -5.05 -7.32
CA THR A 150 -7.49 -4.22 -6.89
C THR A 150 -7.13 -3.50 -5.62
N ASP A 151 -7.50 -2.22 -5.51
CA ASP A 151 -7.31 -1.46 -4.27
C ASP A 151 -8.32 -1.85 -3.17
N GLU A 152 -9.23 -2.78 -3.45
CA GLU A 152 -10.28 -3.23 -2.54
C GLU A 152 -9.76 -4.32 -1.60
N ALA A 153 -10.06 -4.15 -0.33
CA ALA A 153 -9.97 -5.20 0.67
C ALA A 153 -11.22 -6.08 0.61
N ARG A 154 -11.05 -7.34 1.03
CA ARG A 154 -12.18 -8.24 1.24
C ARG A 154 -12.92 -7.85 2.52
N ALA A 155 -14.22 -8.00 2.51
CA ALA A 155 -15.06 -7.78 3.67
C ALA A 155 -16.33 -8.61 3.50
N ARG A 156 -16.87 -9.15 4.59
CA ARG A 156 -18.12 -9.91 4.58
C ARG A 156 -19.29 -8.97 4.21
N PRO A 157 -20.08 -9.31 3.18
CA PRO A 157 -21.34 -8.61 2.89
C PRO A 157 -22.30 -8.69 4.08
N LEU A 158 -23.10 -7.65 4.25
CA LEU A 158 -24.16 -7.58 5.25
C LEU A 158 -25.52 -7.57 4.55
N ASP A 159 -26.37 -8.53 4.91
CA ASP A 159 -27.63 -8.80 4.21
C ASP A 159 -28.78 -7.84 4.60
N ALA A 160 -28.58 -6.95 5.57
CA ALA A 160 -29.63 -6.08 6.11
C ALA A 160 -29.10 -4.73 6.60
N VAL A 161 -28.79 -3.82 5.66
CA VAL A 161 -28.72 -2.39 5.95
C VAL A 161 -29.90 -1.66 5.30
N PRO A 162 -30.36 -0.53 5.87
CA PRO A 162 -31.39 0.30 5.26
C PRO A 162 -31.09 0.69 3.80
N ALA A 163 -31.97 0.36 2.87
CA ALA A 163 -31.99 1.06 1.57
C ALA A 163 -32.43 2.52 1.80
N LEU A 164 -31.69 3.47 1.24
CA LEU A 164 -31.94 4.91 1.35
C LEU A 164 -32.20 5.50 -0.05
N PRO A 165 -33.40 5.27 -0.64
CA PRO A 165 -33.73 5.83 -1.95
C PRO A 165 -33.59 7.35 -1.91
N GLU A 166 -32.84 7.91 -2.87
CA GLU A 166 -32.53 9.34 -2.95
C GLU A 166 -31.89 9.93 -1.67
N GLY A 167 -31.35 9.09 -0.78
CA GLY A 167 -30.75 9.52 0.49
C GLY A 167 -31.74 9.69 1.65
N GLU A 168 -32.96 9.15 1.55
CA GLU A 168 -33.95 9.26 2.64
C GLU A 168 -33.43 8.76 3.99
N GLY A 169 -33.35 9.65 4.98
CA GLY A 169 -32.86 9.34 6.33
C GLY A 169 -31.33 9.32 6.45
N LEU A 170 -30.59 9.77 5.43
CA LEU A 170 -29.15 9.95 5.47
C LEU A 170 -28.80 11.34 6.03
N VAL A 171 -27.93 11.39 7.04
CA VAL A 171 -27.28 12.63 7.49
C VAL A 171 -25.83 12.57 7.03
N MET A 172 -25.45 13.42 6.07
CA MET A 172 -24.12 13.40 5.47
C MET A 172 -23.37 14.71 5.75
N VAL A 173 -22.11 14.60 6.17
CA VAL A 173 -21.20 15.75 6.24
C VAL A 173 -20.32 15.79 5.00
N ALA A 174 -20.22 16.95 4.35
CA ALA A 174 -19.39 17.21 3.20
C ALA A 174 -18.31 18.22 3.57
N ASN A 175 -17.04 17.85 3.36
CA ASN A 175 -15.89 18.66 3.73
C ASN A 175 -15.31 19.40 2.52
N PRO A 176 -15.61 20.70 2.33
CA PRO A 176 -15.08 21.49 1.22
C PRO A 176 -13.57 21.76 1.34
N TYR A 177 -12.97 21.50 2.51
CA TYR A 177 -11.54 21.66 2.75
C TYR A 177 -10.73 20.38 2.42
N SER A 178 -11.41 19.30 2.02
CA SER A 178 -10.77 18.05 1.60
C SER A 178 -10.57 18.04 0.08
N GLY A 179 -9.39 17.57 -0.37
CA GLY A 179 -9.15 17.31 -1.79
C GLY A 179 -8.82 18.56 -2.60
N ASP A 180 -9.56 18.78 -3.70
CA ASP A 180 -9.35 19.94 -4.57
C ASP A 180 -10.06 21.17 -3.96
N PRO A 181 -9.35 22.26 -3.65
CA PRO A 181 -9.94 23.44 -3.00
C PRO A 181 -10.98 24.17 -3.86
N ASN A 182 -11.11 23.82 -5.15
CA ASN A 182 -12.09 24.42 -6.05
C ASN A 182 -13.38 23.59 -6.19
N VAL A 183 -13.47 22.44 -5.52
CA VAL A 183 -14.61 21.52 -5.64
C VAL A 183 -15.25 21.37 -4.25
N ASP A 184 -16.50 21.84 -4.11
CA ASP A 184 -17.31 21.56 -2.93
C ASP A 184 -18.12 20.27 -3.17
N PRO A 185 -17.81 19.16 -2.48
CA PRO A 185 -18.53 17.90 -2.68
C PRO A 185 -19.98 17.96 -2.20
N ALA A 186 -20.38 18.99 -1.44
CA ALA A 186 -21.73 19.10 -0.90
C ALA A 186 -22.81 19.25 -1.99
N ASP A 187 -22.50 20.01 -3.05
CA ASP A 187 -23.46 20.28 -4.12
C ASP A 187 -23.72 19.01 -4.95
N ASP A 188 -22.65 18.31 -5.34
CA ASP A 188 -22.74 17.04 -6.08
C ASP A 188 -23.53 15.98 -5.28
N VAL A 189 -23.27 15.89 -3.97
CA VAL A 189 -23.99 14.97 -3.07
C VAL A 189 -25.47 15.36 -2.97
N ALA A 190 -25.78 16.65 -2.81
CA ALA A 190 -27.15 17.13 -2.70
C ALA A 190 -27.95 16.91 -4.00
N GLU A 191 -27.30 17.03 -5.16
CA GLU A 191 -27.89 16.69 -6.45
C GLU A 191 -28.18 15.19 -6.58
N ALA A 192 -27.20 14.35 -6.21
CA ALA A 192 -27.33 12.89 -6.35
C ALA A 192 -28.24 12.23 -5.30
N LEU A 193 -28.36 12.83 -4.10
CA LEU A 193 -29.14 12.32 -2.97
C LEU A 193 -30.04 13.45 -2.40
N PRO A 194 -31.09 13.87 -3.14
CA PRO A 194 -31.86 15.08 -2.83
C PRO A 194 -32.68 14.99 -1.52
N ARG A 195 -32.87 13.78 -0.96
CA ARG A 195 -33.56 13.56 0.32
C ARG A 195 -32.61 13.39 1.50
N ALA A 196 -31.30 13.49 1.28
CA ALA A 196 -30.30 13.49 2.35
C ALA A 196 -30.23 14.85 3.05
N THR A 197 -29.94 14.84 4.35
CA THR A 197 -29.54 16.05 5.08
C THR A 197 -28.05 16.25 4.89
N VAL A 198 -27.66 17.16 4.00
CA VAL A 198 -26.24 17.47 3.71
C VAL A 198 -25.77 18.65 4.53
N LEU A 199 -24.70 18.46 5.31
CA LEU A 199 -24.06 19.46 6.16
C LEU A 199 -22.71 19.82 5.55
N ARG A 200 -22.42 21.11 5.38
CA ARG A 200 -21.06 21.55 5.03
C ARG A 200 -20.24 21.68 6.32
N VAL A 201 -19.03 21.13 6.33
CA VAL A 201 -18.09 21.29 7.46
C VAL A 201 -17.83 22.77 7.68
N GLN A 202 -18.04 23.24 8.91
CA GLN A 202 -17.68 24.57 9.34
C GLN A 202 -16.23 24.62 9.83
N GLU A 203 -15.49 25.66 9.43
CA GLU A 203 -14.12 25.88 9.91
C GLU A 203 -14.08 26.05 11.43
N GLY A 204 -13.17 25.33 12.09
CA GLY A 204 -12.98 25.41 13.54
C GLY A 204 -13.99 24.62 14.40
N VAL A 205 -14.98 23.96 13.79
CA VAL A 205 -15.95 23.11 14.49
C VAL A 205 -15.61 21.65 14.26
N ASP A 206 -15.61 20.84 15.34
CA ASP A 206 -15.36 19.40 15.23
C ASP A 206 -16.44 18.72 14.37
N ILE A 207 -16.00 17.84 13.45
CA ILE A 207 -16.91 17.14 12.53
C ILE A 207 -17.82 16.19 13.30
N GLY A 208 -17.29 15.55 14.35
CA GLY A 208 -18.05 14.68 15.23
C GLY A 208 -19.18 15.45 15.92
N GLU A 209 -18.87 16.60 16.50
CA GLU A 209 -19.87 17.49 17.13
C GLU A 209 -20.98 17.91 16.17
N GLN A 210 -20.64 18.34 14.95
CA GLN A 210 -21.63 18.72 13.93
C GLN A 210 -22.56 17.55 13.54
N LEU A 211 -22.01 16.35 13.44
CA LEU A 211 -22.79 15.15 13.16
C LEU A 211 -23.70 14.79 14.34
N GLU A 212 -23.19 14.77 15.56
CA GLU A 212 -24.00 14.47 16.76
C GLU A 212 -25.15 15.48 16.93
N ASP A 213 -24.89 16.77 16.68
CA ASP A 213 -25.93 17.81 16.69
C ASP A 213 -27.01 17.60 15.62
N ALA A 214 -26.62 17.12 14.44
CA ALA A 214 -27.57 16.81 13.38
C ALA A 214 -28.35 15.52 13.67
N LEU A 215 -27.73 14.52 14.29
CA LEU A 215 -28.41 13.32 14.77
C LEU A 215 -29.43 13.67 15.85
N ALA A 216 -29.07 14.52 16.81
CA ALA A 216 -29.97 14.97 17.86
C ALA A 216 -31.20 15.70 17.30
N ARG A 217 -31.01 16.53 16.25
CA ARG A 217 -32.10 17.25 15.57
C ARG A 217 -33.01 16.34 14.74
N ASN A 218 -32.45 15.34 14.07
CA ASN A 218 -33.21 14.41 13.22
C ASN A 218 -33.85 13.25 14.02
N GLY A 219 -33.27 12.90 15.16
CA GLY A 219 -33.72 11.82 16.02
C GLY A 219 -33.78 10.48 15.30
N SER A 220 -34.83 9.71 15.57
CA SER A 220 -35.07 8.38 14.99
C SER A 220 -35.34 8.36 13.48
N ARG A 221 -35.43 9.52 12.82
CA ARG A 221 -35.51 9.60 11.35
C ARG A 221 -34.17 9.27 10.68
N THR A 222 -33.06 9.39 11.40
CA THR A 222 -31.75 9.05 10.84
C THR A 222 -31.59 7.55 10.74
N ARG A 223 -31.27 7.07 9.54
CA ARG A 223 -31.06 5.66 9.21
C ARG A 223 -29.62 5.35 8.85
N ALA A 224 -28.82 6.37 8.52
CA ALA A 224 -27.40 6.24 8.21
C ALA A 224 -26.66 7.57 8.39
N ILE A 225 -25.34 7.48 8.59
CA ILE A 225 -24.42 8.62 8.56
C ILE A 225 -23.64 8.58 7.27
N GLY A 226 -23.39 9.74 6.68
CA GLY A 226 -22.57 9.90 5.49
C GLY A 226 -21.39 10.83 5.68
N VAL A 227 -20.37 10.64 4.88
CA VAL A 227 -19.23 11.55 4.79
C VAL A 227 -18.74 11.68 3.36
N ALA A 228 -18.57 12.91 2.89
CA ALA A 228 -17.84 13.25 1.67
C ALA A 228 -16.57 14.02 2.06
N GLY A 229 -15.41 13.35 2.03
CA GLY A 229 -14.16 13.96 2.48
C GLY A 229 -12.95 13.05 2.36
N GLY A 230 -11.83 13.48 2.95
CA GLY A 230 -10.61 12.66 3.09
C GLY A 230 -10.62 11.74 4.31
N ASP A 231 -9.55 10.95 4.48
CA ASP A 231 -9.45 9.89 5.50
C ASP A 231 -9.72 10.37 6.95
N GLY A 232 -9.25 11.57 7.32
CA GLY A 232 -9.50 12.14 8.66
C GLY A 232 -10.98 12.46 8.91
N THR A 233 -11.67 13.06 7.94
CA THR A 233 -13.12 13.33 8.01
C THR A 233 -13.91 12.02 8.07
N VAL A 234 -13.47 11.00 7.33
CA VAL A 234 -14.09 9.67 7.35
C VAL A 234 -13.92 9.00 8.71
N ALA A 235 -12.75 9.12 9.35
CA ALA A 235 -12.50 8.59 10.69
C ALA A 235 -13.42 9.22 11.74
N ALA A 236 -13.60 10.53 11.70
CA ALA A 236 -14.52 11.24 12.60
C ALA A 236 -15.97 10.76 12.42
N ALA A 237 -16.45 10.66 11.16
CA ALA A 237 -17.79 10.17 10.86
C ALA A 237 -18.01 8.71 11.27
N ALA A 238 -17.01 7.85 11.06
CA ALA A 238 -17.06 6.45 11.46
C ALA A 238 -17.16 6.28 12.98
N ALA A 239 -16.47 7.12 13.76
CA ALA A 239 -16.57 7.12 15.22
C ALA A 239 -17.99 7.45 15.69
N VAL A 240 -18.63 8.48 15.09
CA VAL A 240 -20.03 8.85 15.39
C VAL A 240 -20.99 7.72 14.97
N ALA A 241 -20.78 7.13 13.78
CA ALA A 241 -21.61 6.04 13.27
C ALA A 241 -21.58 4.82 14.21
N ASN A 242 -20.40 4.44 14.68
CA ASN A 242 -20.24 3.36 15.64
C ASN A 242 -20.94 3.64 16.97
N ARG A 243 -20.77 4.84 17.54
CA ARG A 243 -21.41 5.21 18.81
C ARG A 243 -22.93 5.16 18.74
N ASN A 244 -23.50 5.48 17.58
CA ASN A 244 -24.94 5.52 17.36
C ASN A 244 -25.50 4.24 16.73
N GLY A 245 -24.66 3.23 16.46
CA GLY A 245 -25.09 1.98 15.82
C GLY A 245 -25.65 2.17 14.41
N LEU A 246 -25.18 3.19 13.67
CA LEU A 246 -25.65 3.54 12.35
C LEU A 246 -24.68 3.08 11.25
N PRO A 247 -25.17 2.67 10.08
CA PRO A 247 -24.33 2.36 8.92
C PRO A 247 -23.71 3.64 8.35
N LEU A 248 -22.54 3.50 7.71
CA LEU A 248 -21.72 4.59 7.19
C LEU A 248 -21.70 4.60 5.64
N VAL A 249 -22.06 5.73 5.04
CA VAL A 249 -21.87 6.04 3.62
C VAL A 249 -20.57 6.83 3.47
N VAL A 250 -19.68 6.43 2.56
CA VAL A 250 -18.41 7.11 2.30
C VAL A 250 -18.35 7.56 0.84
N VAL A 251 -18.18 8.86 0.62
CA VAL A 251 -17.95 9.47 -0.69
C VAL A 251 -16.49 9.96 -0.74
N PRO A 252 -15.67 9.46 -1.67
CA PRO A 252 -14.26 9.82 -1.75
C PRO A 252 -14.07 11.23 -2.30
N ALA A 253 -13.86 12.22 -1.44
CA ALA A 253 -13.64 13.63 -1.82
C ALA A 253 -12.26 14.19 -1.39
N GLY A 254 -11.38 13.37 -0.80
CA GLY A 254 -10.01 13.75 -0.45
C GLY A 254 -8.96 13.42 -1.52
N THR A 255 -7.69 13.73 -1.20
CA THR A 255 -6.56 13.54 -2.14
C THR A 255 -6.15 12.08 -2.33
N LEU A 256 -6.15 11.29 -1.25
CA LEU A 256 -5.65 9.91 -1.25
C LEU A 256 -6.76 8.85 -1.09
N ASN A 257 -7.82 9.17 -0.32
CA ASN A 257 -9.01 8.35 -0.09
C ASN A 257 -8.66 6.89 0.22
N HIS A 258 -7.71 6.67 1.12
CA HIS A 258 -7.19 5.33 1.41
C HIS A 258 -8.29 4.40 1.91
N PHE A 259 -9.11 4.87 2.85
CA PHE A 259 -10.19 4.07 3.41
C PHE A 259 -11.28 3.76 2.37
N ALA A 260 -11.77 4.76 1.65
CA ALA A 260 -12.80 4.56 0.62
C ALA A 260 -12.35 3.56 -0.45
N ARG A 261 -11.07 3.64 -0.87
CA ARG A 261 -10.48 2.67 -1.81
C ARG A 261 -10.36 1.27 -1.24
N ASP A 262 -9.98 1.14 0.04
CA ASP A 262 -9.91 -0.16 0.71
C ASP A 262 -11.32 -0.76 0.86
N VAL A 263 -12.36 0.03 1.12
CA VAL A 263 -13.77 -0.42 1.08
C VAL A 263 -14.16 -0.82 -0.35
N GLY A 264 -13.64 -0.12 -1.35
CA GLY A 264 -13.95 -0.33 -2.76
C GLY A 264 -15.02 0.62 -3.30
N VAL A 265 -15.09 1.83 -2.73
CA VAL A 265 -15.88 2.96 -3.23
C VAL A 265 -14.93 3.97 -3.87
N TYR A 266 -15.04 4.14 -5.18
CA TYR A 266 -14.12 4.92 -6.00
C TYR A 266 -14.64 6.30 -6.40
N ASP A 267 -15.95 6.47 -6.45
CA ASP A 267 -16.60 7.74 -6.78
C ASP A 267 -17.96 7.90 -6.06
N LEU A 268 -18.61 9.04 -6.31
CA LEU A 268 -19.94 9.35 -5.78
C LEU A 268 -21.00 8.38 -6.28
N GLN A 269 -20.94 7.96 -7.55
CA GLN A 269 -21.97 7.10 -8.14
C GLN A 269 -21.98 5.72 -7.47
N GLU A 270 -20.82 5.11 -7.21
CA GLU A 270 -20.75 3.84 -6.49
C GLU A 270 -21.31 3.94 -5.07
N ALA A 271 -21.09 5.08 -4.39
CA ALA A 271 -21.67 5.33 -3.07
C ALA A 271 -23.20 5.45 -3.14
N VAL A 272 -23.72 6.15 -4.16
CA VAL A 272 -25.16 6.32 -4.41
C VAL A 272 -25.81 4.97 -4.73
N ASP A 273 -25.24 4.19 -5.65
CA ASP A 273 -25.73 2.87 -6.05
C ASP A 273 -25.86 1.94 -4.83
N ALA A 274 -24.81 1.86 -4.01
CA ALA A 274 -24.78 1.02 -2.82
C ALA A 274 -25.81 1.48 -1.77
N THR A 275 -25.93 2.79 -1.58
CA THR A 275 -26.84 3.40 -0.60
C THR A 275 -28.30 3.21 -0.99
N GLN A 276 -28.64 3.38 -2.27
CA GLN A 276 -29.99 3.15 -2.78
C GLN A 276 -30.37 1.67 -2.74
N ALA A 277 -29.42 0.76 -3.04
CA ALA A 277 -29.67 -0.68 -3.02
C ALA A 277 -29.66 -1.30 -1.61
N GLY A 278 -29.16 -0.59 -0.59
CA GLY A 278 -29.00 -1.15 0.75
C GLY A 278 -27.88 -2.20 0.82
N GLU A 279 -26.78 -1.98 0.09
CA GLU A 279 -25.66 -2.91 0.02
C GLU A 279 -24.50 -2.41 0.87
N ALA A 280 -24.05 -3.24 1.82
CA ALA A 280 -22.96 -2.91 2.72
C ALA A 280 -22.06 -4.11 3.02
N VAL A 281 -20.89 -3.79 3.55
CA VAL A 281 -19.93 -4.75 4.08
C VAL A 281 -19.58 -4.43 5.53
N ALA A 282 -19.15 -5.45 6.28
CA ALA A 282 -18.64 -5.28 7.63
C ALA A 282 -17.23 -4.66 7.60
N VAL A 283 -17.02 -3.61 8.40
CA VAL A 283 -15.70 -3.00 8.60
C VAL A 283 -15.42 -2.88 10.09
N ASP A 284 -14.31 -3.48 10.51
CA ASP A 284 -13.81 -3.35 11.88
C ASP A 284 -13.36 -1.91 12.15
N LEU A 285 -13.56 -1.45 13.38
CA LEU A 285 -12.95 -0.23 13.88
C LEU A 285 -11.90 -0.57 14.93
N GLY A 286 -10.71 0.02 14.79
CA GLY A 286 -9.75 0.03 15.88
C GLY A 286 -10.22 1.02 16.95
N LEU A 287 -10.06 0.66 18.22
CA LEU A 287 -10.22 1.58 19.34
C LEU A 287 -8.97 1.57 20.20
N VAL A 288 -8.71 2.71 20.83
CA VAL A 288 -7.61 2.90 21.77
C VAL A 288 -8.12 3.66 22.98
N GLU A 289 -7.88 3.08 24.14
CA GLU A 289 -8.18 3.65 25.45
C GLU A 289 -6.88 4.16 26.05
N ALA A 290 -6.83 5.46 26.34
CA ALA A 290 -5.71 6.11 27.00
C ALA A 290 -5.90 6.04 28.51
N HIS A 291 -4.88 5.54 29.20
CA HIS A 291 -4.84 5.41 30.65
C HIS A 291 -3.65 6.19 31.19
N PRO A 292 -3.74 6.81 32.38
CA PRO A 292 -2.70 7.68 32.91
C PRO A 292 -1.30 7.04 32.85
N GLY A 293 -1.19 5.76 33.22
CA GLY A 293 -0.05 4.86 33.03
C GLY A 293 1.29 5.31 33.66
N ALA A 294 1.84 4.44 34.51
CA ALA A 294 3.13 4.55 35.21
C ALA A 294 3.43 5.89 35.95
N GLY A 295 3.17 5.88 37.26
CA GLY A 295 3.54 6.92 38.22
C GLY A 295 2.69 6.80 39.49
N ALA A 296 1.42 7.22 39.43
CA ALA A 296 0.52 7.28 40.57
C ALA A 296 -0.29 5.99 40.83
N ASP A 297 -0.69 5.25 39.78
CA ASP A 297 -1.34 3.93 39.92
C ASP A 297 -1.23 3.14 38.60
N PRO A 298 -0.26 2.21 38.47
CA PRO A 298 -0.11 1.39 37.27
C PRO A 298 -1.26 0.39 37.05
N MET A 299 -2.13 0.20 38.05
CA MET A 299 -3.30 -0.68 38.00
C MET A 299 -4.61 0.07 37.85
N SER A 300 -4.56 1.38 37.64
CA SER A 300 -5.75 2.15 37.30
C SER A 300 -6.31 1.68 35.96
N GLU A 301 -7.51 1.14 36.00
CA GLU A 301 -8.36 0.84 34.83
C GLU A 301 -9.14 2.10 34.38
N GLU A 302 -8.82 3.27 34.94
CA GLU A 302 -9.43 4.54 34.52
C GLU A 302 -9.07 4.84 33.07
N VAL A 303 -10.11 5.05 32.27
CA VAL A 303 -9.99 5.49 30.88
C VAL A 303 -10.10 7.01 30.86
N ILE A 304 -9.00 7.69 30.56
CA ILE A 304 -9.00 9.16 30.36
C ILE A 304 -9.81 9.50 29.12
N ARG A 305 -9.61 8.71 28.06
CA ARG A 305 -10.21 8.97 26.75
C ARG A 305 -10.21 7.71 25.88
N THR A 306 -11.31 7.50 25.17
CA THR A 306 -11.42 6.49 24.11
C THR A 306 -11.40 7.16 22.74
N ARG A 307 -10.61 6.62 21.82
CA ARG A 307 -10.55 7.07 20.41
C ARG A 307 -10.76 5.88 19.49
N TYR A 308 -11.37 6.15 18.34
CA TYR A 308 -11.53 5.18 17.27
C TYR A 308 -10.60 5.54 16.11
N PHE A 309 -10.14 4.54 15.36
CA PHE A 309 -9.31 4.73 14.18
C PHE A 309 -9.66 3.69 13.10
N LEU A 310 -9.64 4.12 11.85
CA LEU A 310 -9.98 3.29 10.69
C LEU A 310 -8.77 2.58 10.13
N ASN A 311 -7.62 3.24 10.11
CA ASN A 311 -6.42 2.76 9.45
C ASN A 311 -5.38 2.33 10.48
N THR A 312 -4.82 3.30 11.20
CA THR A 312 -3.59 3.05 11.97
C THR A 312 -3.50 3.94 13.19
N ALA A 313 -3.01 3.37 14.28
CA ALA A 313 -2.49 4.09 15.43
C ALA A 313 -0.98 3.87 15.55
N SER A 314 -0.26 4.83 16.14
CA SER A 314 1.18 4.70 16.34
C SER A 314 1.68 5.49 17.54
N ILE A 315 2.77 4.99 18.14
CA ILE A 315 3.50 5.61 19.24
C ILE A 315 4.95 5.83 18.81
N GLY A 316 5.51 7.00 19.11
CA GLY A 316 6.85 7.41 18.69
C GLY A 316 6.87 8.05 17.30
N SER A 317 8.02 8.05 16.62
CA SER A 317 8.24 8.87 15.41
C SER A 317 7.67 8.28 14.09
N TYR A 318 6.62 7.47 14.14
CA TYR A 318 5.95 6.99 12.92
C TYR A 318 5.23 8.10 12.14
N PRO A 319 4.51 9.05 12.77
CA PRO A 319 3.90 10.17 12.05
C PRO A 319 4.94 11.02 11.32
N GLU A 320 6.08 11.28 11.97
CA GLU A 320 7.21 11.99 11.36
C GLU A 320 7.75 11.25 10.11
N LEU A 321 7.81 9.92 10.15
CA LEU A 321 8.22 9.09 9.01
C LEU A 321 7.29 9.27 7.82
N VAL A 322 5.97 9.23 8.07
CA VAL A 322 4.94 9.40 7.05
C VAL A 322 5.00 10.81 6.45
N GLN A 323 5.08 11.85 7.29
CA GLN A 323 5.18 13.24 6.86
C GLN A 323 6.45 13.52 6.04
N LEU A 324 7.61 13.03 6.48
CA LEU A 324 8.87 13.17 5.74
C LEU A 324 8.83 12.43 4.39
N ARG A 325 8.27 11.22 4.37
CA ARG A 325 8.06 10.45 3.14
C ARG A 325 7.20 11.24 2.16
N GLU A 326 6.08 11.78 2.60
CA GLU A 326 5.15 12.51 1.74
C GLU A 326 5.75 13.79 1.17
N ARG A 327 6.53 14.52 1.98
CA ARG A 327 7.29 15.69 1.53
C ARG A 327 8.27 15.37 0.42
N TRP A 328 8.93 14.21 0.47
CA TRP A 328 9.99 13.84 -0.48
C TRP A 328 9.50 12.96 -1.64
N GLN A 329 8.34 12.33 -1.51
CA GLN A 329 7.77 11.43 -2.51
C GLN A 329 7.60 12.07 -3.90
N PRO A 330 7.14 13.32 -4.06
CA PRO A 330 7.03 13.95 -5.38
C PRO A 330 8.37 14.07 -6.11
N ARG A 331 9.47 14.21 -5.36
CA ARG A 331 10.80 14.49 -5.91
C ARG A 331 11.58 13.20 -6.20
N TRP A 332 11.48 12.21 -5.32
CA TRP A 332 12.32 10.99 -5.37
C TRP A 332 11.53 9.71 -5.58
N GLY A 333 10.20 9.77 -5.65
CA GLY A 333 9.34 8.59 -5.73
C GLY A 333 9.16 7.88 -4.38
N LYS A 334 8.22 6.93 -4.34
CA LYS A 334 7.72 6.31 -3.10
C LYS A 334 8.82 5.62 -2.28
N TRP A 335 9.64 4.76 -2.90
CA TRP A 335 10.64 3.96 -2.19
C TRP A 335 11.87 4.74 -1.73
N PRO A 336 12.50 5.58 -2.57
CA PRO A 336 13.64 6.39 -2.13
C PRO A 336 13.25 7.43 -1.06
N ALA A 337 12.07 8.05 -1.20
CA ALA A 337 11.55 8.97 -0.18
C ALA A 337 11.33 8.26 1.17
N PHE A 338 10.74 7.06 1.15
CA PHE A 338 10.55 6.27 2.37
C PHE A 338 11.89 5.89 3.02
N ALA A 339 12.87 5.42 2.24
CA ALA A 339 14.17 5.03 2.77
C ALA A 339 14.92 6.21 3.39
N ALA A 340 14.87 7.37 2.73
CA ALA A 340 15.47 8.60 3.25
C ALA A 340 14.75 9.07 4.52
N ALA A 341 13.41 9.07 4.53
CA ALA A 341 12.61 9.43 5.70
C ALA A 341 12.95 8.52 6.88
N LEU A 342 13.06 7.20 6.66
CA LEU A 342 13.45 6.24 7.69
C LEU A 342 14.83 6.54 8.26
N ILE A 343 15.83 6.85 7.41
CA ILE A 343 17.16 7.23 7.89
C ILE A 343 17.09 8.50 8.74
N SER A 344 16.34 9.51 8.29
CA SER A 344 16.20 10.79 8.99
C SER A 344 15.55 10.63 10.35
N VAL A 345 14.45 9.88 10.43
CA VAL A 345 13.74 9.51 11.66
C VAL A 345 14.70 8.74 12.56
N LEU A 346 15.24 7.60 12.11
CA LEU A 346 16.14 6.78 12.93
C LEU A 346 17.34 7.57 13.50
N ARG A 347 17.82 8.61 12.81
CA ARG A 347 18.91 9.48 13.30
C ARG A 347 18.48 10.48 14.38
N LYS A 348 17.28 11.03 14.28
CA LYS A 348 16.80 12.16 15.10
C LYS A 348 15.83 11.76 16.21
N SER A 349 15.08 10.68 16.02
CA SER A 349 14.00 10.25 16.92
C SER A 349 14.51 9.88 18.30
N GLU A 350 13.74 10.24 19.30
CA GLU A 350 13.89 9.71 20.65
C GLU A 350 13.38 8.27 20.70
N ARG A 351 13.95 7.49 21.62
CA ARG A 351 13.58 6.09 21.82
C ARG A 351 12.45 6.04 22.84
N VAL A 352 11.46 5.19 22.58
CA VAL A 352 10.35 4.97 23.50
C VAL A 352 10.52 3.61 24.16
N ASP A 353 10.45 3.56 25.49
CA ASP A 353 10.43 2.31 26.25
C ASP A 353 8.97 1.89 26.42
N VAL A 354 8.62 0.78 25.77
CA VAL A 354 7.27 0.21 25.73
C VAL A 354 7.30 -1.18 26.35
N LYS A 355 6.27 -1.55 27.11
CA LYS A 355 6.06 -2.91 27.58
C LYS A 355 4.99 -3.55 26.70
N ILE A 356 5.33 -4.64 26.04
CA ILE A 356 4.45 -5.39 25.15
C ILE A 356 4.52 -6.84 25.61
N GLU A 357 3.37 -7.52 25.76
CA GLU A 357 3.31 -8.92 26.20
C GLU A 357 4.06 -9.17 27.54
N GLY A 358 4.10 -8.17 28.43
CA GLY A 358 4.79 -8.25 29.71
C GLY A 358 6.30 -7.96 29.68
N GLU A 359 6.91 -7.83 28.49
CA GLU A 359 8.34 -7.55 28.33
C GLU A 359 8.61 -6.10 27.94
N TRP A 360 9.63 -5.50 28.55
CA TRP A 360 10.08 -4.16 28.18
C TRP A 360 10.95 -4.19 26.92
N HIS A 361 10.64 -3.31 25.98
CA HIS A 361 11.36 -3.09 24.75
C HIS A 361 11.63 -1.61 24.55
N THR A 362 12.85 -1.25 24.19
CA THR A 362 13.14 0.09 23.66
C THR A 362 12.91 0.06 22.16
N VAL A 363 12.00 0.89 21.65
CA VAL A 363 11.58 0.92 20.24
C VAL A 363 11.77 2.32 19.62
N TRP A 364 11.93 2.37 18.30
CA TRP A 364 11.91 3.63 17.55
C TRP A 364 10.48 4.11 17.27
N PHE A 365 9.59 3.16 17.00
CA PHE A 365 8.15 3.38 16.93
C PHE A 365 7.42 2.06 17.08
N LEU A 366 6.16 2.16 17.52
CA LEU A 366 5.16 1.11 17.52
C LEU A 366 4.05 1.50 16.54
N PHE A 367 3.69 0.58 15.66
CA PHE A 367 2.61 0.71 14.70
C PHE A 367 1.51 -0.30 15.06
N VAL A 368 0.26 0.15 15.08
CA VAL A 368 -0.92 -0.67 15.30
C VAL A 368 -1.88 -0.41 14.14
N GLY A 369 -1.98 -1.36 13.22
CA GLY A 369 -2.95 -1.30 12.12
C GLY A 369 -4.28 -1.92 12.55
N ASN A 370 -5.39 -1.33 12.12
CA ASN A 370 -6.70 -1.95 12.22
C ASN A 370 -6.78 -3.05 11.13
N GLY A 371 -6.73 -4.31 11.48
CA GLY A 371 -6.60 -5.43 10.53
C GLY A 371 -5.16 -5.75 10.10
N PRO A 372 -4.90 -6.98 9.62
CA PRO A 372 -3.59 -7.39 9.09
C PRO A 372 -3.14 -6.53 7.91
N TYR A 373 -1.96 -5.91 7.97
CA TYR A 373 -1.37 -5.24 6.81
C TYR A 373 -0.44 -6.18 6.03
N HIS A 374 -0.32 -5.94 4.73
CA HIS A 374 0.64 -6.59 3.86
C HIS A 374 1.61 -5.59 3.23
N PRO A 375 2.85 -6.03 2.88
CA PRO A 375 3.40 -7.37 3.12
C PRO A 375 3.84 -7.59 4.58
N ARG A 376 3.77 -8.85 5.05
CA ARG A 376 4.35 -9.27 6.33
C ARG A 376 5.87 -9.15 6.32
N GLY A 377 6.44 -8.78 7.46
CA GLY A 377 7.89 -8.65 7.58
C GLY A 377 8.48 -7.50 6.77
N MET A 378 7.70 -6.46 6.51
CA MET A 378 8.04 -5.29 5.70
C MET A 378 7.24 -4.07 6.16
N VAL A 379 7.42 -2.95 5.48
CA VAL A 379 6.62 -1.73 5.70
C VAL A 379 5.16 -2.03 5.38
N PRO A 380 4.20 -1.76 6.29
CA PRO A 380 2.77 -1.86 6.02
C PRO A 380 2.41 -1.04 4.77
N ALA A 381 1.68 -1.65 3.83
CA ALA A 381 1.38 -1.00 2.57
C ALA A 381 -0.09 -1.06 2.16
N TRP A 382 -0.81 -2.17 2.40
CA TRP A 382 -2.26 -2.28 2.18
C TRP A 382 -2.88 -3.33 3.09
N ARG A 383 -4.20 -3.32 3.20
CA ARG A 383 -4.98 -4.26 4.00
C ARG A 383 -5.72 -5.26 3.08
N PRO A 384 -5.62 -6.59 3.30
CA PRO A 384 -6.30 -7.58 2.48
C PRO A 384 -7.75 -7.82 2.91
N THR A 385 -8.11 -7.47 4.15
CA THR A 385 -9.42 -7.70 4.77
C THR A 385 -9.77 -6.53 5.69
N LEU A 386 -11.05 -6.16 5.80
CA LEU A 386 -11.53 -5.10 6.71
C LEU A 386 -12.22 -5.63 7.97
N ASP A 387 -12.52 -6.93 8.03
CA ASP A 387 -13.37 -7.58 9.04
C ASP A 387 -12.67 -8.77 9.72
N SER A 388 -11.37 -8.64 9.94
CA SER A 388 -10.54 -9.72 10.47
C SER A 388 -10.67 -9.96 11.98
N GLY A 389 -11.18 -8.98 12.74
CA GLY A 389 -11.19 -8.99 14.21
C GLY A 389 -9.81 -8.90 14.86
N LEU A 390 -8.78 -8.48 14.11
CA LEU A 390 -7.38 -8.45 14.57
C LEU A 390 -6.75 -7.08 14.36
N LEU A 391 -5.77 -6.75 15.20
CA LEU A 391 -4.85 -5.64 15.06
C LEU A 391 -3.50 -6.13 14.53
N ASP A 392 -2.84 -5.37 13.66
CA ASP A 392 -1.47 -5.64 13.18
C ASP A 392 -0.47 -4.77 13.93
N VAL A 393 0.22 -5.39 14.88
CA VAL A 393 1.15 -4.73 15.78
C VAL A 393 2.57 -4.94 15.26
N ARG A 394 3.28 -3.85 14.95
CA ARG A 394 4.65 -3.89 14.40
C ARG A 394 5.53 -2.88 15.11
N TRP A 395 6.72 -3.30 15.51
CA TRP A 395 7.68 -2.38 16.11
C TRP A 395 9.10 -2.60 15.62
N ILE A 396 9.88 -1.51 15.60
CA ILE A 396 11.31 -1.55 15.32
C ILE A 396 12.06 -1.34 16.62
N ARG A 397 12.76 -2.38 17.07
CA ARG A 397 13.60 -2.40 18.26
C ARG A 397 14.82 -1.50 18.12
N ALA A 398 15.05 -0.68 19.13
CA ALA A 398 16.18 0.22 19.28
C ALA A 398 17.24 -0.31 20.25
N ASP A 399 16.88 -1.28 21.11
CA ASP A 399 17.74 -1.99 22.08
C ASP A 399 18.73 -3.00 21.46
N VAL A 400 18.62 -3.26 20.15
CA VAL A 400 19.52 -4.17 19.43
C VAL A 400 20.80 -3.45 18.99
N ARG A 401 21.98 -4.09 19.15
CA ARG A 401 23.26 -3.55 18.67
C ARG A 401 23.21 -3.24 17.16
N PHE A 402 23.63 -2.03 16.80
CA PHE A 402 23.55 -1.49 15.44
C PHE A 402 22.12 -1.47 14.86
N SER A 403 21.08 -1.33 15.70
CA SER A 403 19.66 -1.35 15.32
C SER A 403 19.36 -0.51 14.07
N ARG A 404 19.87 0.71 13.99
CA ARG A 404 19.71 1.62 12.83
C ARG A 404 20.22 1.02 11.52
N ALA A 405 21.49 0.58 11.50
CA ALA A 405 22.10 0.00 10.31
C ALA A 405 21.41 -1.31 9.92
N ARG A 406 21.05 -2.13 10.90
CA ARG A 406 20.34 -3.39 10.68
C ARG A 406 18.93 -3.18 10.14
N ALA A 407 18.17 -2.21 10.64
CA ALA A 407 16.84 -1.88 10.14
C ALA A 407 16.90 -1.37 8.70
N PHE A 408 17.86 -0.49 8.41
CA PHE A 408 18.10 0.03 7.06
C PHE A 408 18.49 -1.08 6.07
N LEU A 409 19.50 -1.89 6.40
CA LEU A 409 19.94 -3.00 5.55
C LEU A 409 18.84 -4.04 5.35
N ALA A 410 18.11 -4.39 6.42
CA ALA A 410 17.03 -5.35 6.33
C ALA A 410 15.85 -4.83 5.48
N LEU A 411 15.57 -3.52 5.50
CA LEU A 411 14.60 -2.91 4.60
C LEU A 411 15.03 -3.03 3.13
N ILE A 412 16.27 -2.63 2.82
CA ILE A 412 16.81 -2.68 1.44
C ILE A 412 16.82 -4.11 0.90
N LEU A 413 17.20 -5.07 1.74
CA LEU A 413 17.26 -6.49 1.37
C LEU A 413 15.88 -7.17 1.38
N GLY A 414 14.79 -6.45 1.71
CA GLY A 414 13.45 -7.06 1.85
C GLY A 414 13.38 -8.15 2.92
N ALA A 415 14.29 -8.09 3.90
CA ALA A 415 14.52 -9.09 4.94
C ALA A 415 14.16 -8.57 6.34
N LEU A 416 13.38 -7.48 6.42
CA LEU A 416 12.99 -6.87 7.69
C LEU A 416 12.32 -7.89 8.63
N GLY A 417 11.43 -8.74 8.11
CA GLY A 417 10.77 -9.82 8.86
C GLY A 417 11.69 -10.90 9.43
N HIS A 418 12.91 -11.05 8.92
CA HIS A 418 13.90 -12.00 9.45
C HIS A 418 14.92 -11.32 10.38
N SER A 419 14.85 -9.99 10.50
CA SER A 419 15.79 -9.23 11.31
C SER A 419 15.29 -9.14 12.75
N ARG A 420 16.18 -9.39 13.71
CA ARG A 420 15.90 -9.25 15.15
C ARG A 420 15.49 -7.82 15.57
N VAL A 421 15.67 -6.83 14.69
CA VAL A 421 15.27 -5.44 14.94
C VAL A 421 13.79 -5.19 14.69
N TYR A 422 13.07 -6.16 14.10
CA TYR A 422 11.68 -6.03 13.75
C TYR A 422 10.90 -7.15 14.40
N ALA A 423 9.73 -6.82 14.92
CA ALA A 423 8.77 -7.78 15.41
C ALA A 423 7.38 -7.41 14.90
N GLN A 424 6.55 -8.45 14.77
CA GLN A 424 5.20 -8.36 14.27
C GLN A 424 4.31 -9.35 15.04
N ARG A 425 3.11 -8.90 15.38
CA ARG A 425 2.04 -9.68 16.01
C ARG A 425 0.70 -9.31 15.38
N GLU A 426 -0.17 -10.31 15.26
CA GLU A 426 -1.57 -10.10 14.90
C GLU A 426 -2.40 -10.56 16.10
N VAL A 427 -3.05 -9.61 16.78
CA VAL A 427 -3.73 -9.85 18.07
C VAL A 427 -5.06 -9.10 18.11
N PRO A 428 -6.11 -9.64 18.76
CA PRO A 428 -7.38 -8.92 18.89
C PRO A 428 -7.30 -7.72 19.85
N GLU A 429 -6.35 -7.77 20.78
CA GLU A 429 -6.11 -6.77 21.81
C GLU A 429 -4.62 -6.63 22.08
N LEU A 430 -4.17 -5.41 22.36
CA LEU A 430 -2.80 -5.09 22.72
C LEU A 430 -2.80 -4.09 23.87
N ASP A 431 -2.19 -4.46 24.99
CA ASP A 431 -1.86 -3.53 26.08
C ASP A 431 -0.42 -3.03 25.93
N VAL A 432 -0.24 -1.72 26.06
CA VAL A 432 1.08 -1.07 25.94
C VAL A 432 1.28 -0.13 27.12
N GLU A 433 2.15 -0.52 28.07
CA GLU A 433 2.64 0.39 29.11
C GLU A 433 3.87 1.14 28.61
N LEU A 434 3.98 2.42 28.96
CA LEU A 434 5.09 3.28 28.60
C LEU A 434 5.87 3.65 29.85
N ARG A 435 7.20 3.61 29.77
CA ARG A 435 8.04 3.97 30.93
C ARG A 435 7.97 5.46 31.26
N ARG A 436 7.66 6.27 30.25
CA ARG A 436 7.37 7.70 30.34
C ARG A 436 6.18 7.96 29.43
N PRO A 437 5.27 8.88 29.78
CA PRO A 437 4.19 9.27 28.89
C PRO A 437 4.72 9.62 27.49
N ALA A 438 3.97 9.21 26.46
CA ALA A 438 4.32 9.48 25.08
C ALA A 438 3.07 9.76 24.24
N MET A 439 3.27 10.55 23.18
CA MET A 439 2.19 10.91 22.27
C MET A 439 1.71 9.71 21.46
N LEU A 440 0.39 9.56 21.39
CA LEU A 440 -0.34 8.70 20.48
C LEU A 440 -0.76 9.49 19.24
N ALA A 441 -0.60 8.88 18.07
CA ALA A 441 -1.20 9.38 16.84
C ALA A 441 -2.15 8.34 16.23
N THR A 442 -3.34 8.76 15.81
CA THR A 442 -4.35 7.93 15.15
C THR A 442 -4.72 8.53 13.81
N ASP A 443 -4.76 7.71 12.75
CA ASP A 443 -5.09 8.10 11.37
C ASP A 443 -4.34 9.34 10.85
N GLY A 444 -3.14 9.61 11.39
CA GLY A 444 -2.27 10.72 11.00
C GLY A 444 -2.37 11.96 11.89
N GLU A 445 -3.31 11.99 12.83
CA GLU A 445 -3.48 13.09 13.80
C GLU A 445 -2.81 12.74 15.12
N VAL A 446 -2.07 13.70 15.71
CA VAL A 446 -1.48 13.55 17.05
C VAL A 446 -2.53 13.93 18.08
N VAL A 447 -2.80 13.03 19.03
CA VAL A 447 -4.03 13.11 19.82
C VAL A 447 -3.79 13.36 21.30
N GLU A 448 -3.04 12.50 21.96
CA GLU A 448 -3.02 12.45 23.43
C GLU A 448 -1.65 11.99 23.94
N GLU A 449 -1.24 12.49 25.10
CA GLU A 449 -0.10 11.98 25.85
C GLU A 449 -0.61 11.14 27.02
N SER A 450 -0.11 9.91 27.12
CA SER A 450 -0.52 8.97 28.17
C SER A 450 0.59 7.99 28.45
N GLY A 451 0.55 7.36 29.62
CA GLY A 451 1.54 6.36 30.02
C GLY A 451 1.12 4.92 29.78
N ARG A 452 -0.14 4.64 29.42
CA ARG A 452 -0.60 3.30 29.02
C ARG A 452 -1.71 3.42 27.98
N TYR A 453 -1.67 2.52 26.99
CA TYR A 453 -2.67 2.46 25.94
C TYR A 453 -3.16 1.03 25.74
N THR A 454 -4.48 0.85 25.77
CA THR A 454 -5.13 -0.43 25.46
C THR A 454 -5.76 -0.32 24.08
N PHE A 455 -5.27 -1.11 23.13
CA PHE A 455 -5.81 -1.18 21.77
C PHE A 455 -6.69 -2.41 21.63
N ARG A 456 -7.87 -2.25 21.03
CA ARG A 456 -8.80 -3.34 20.74
C ARG A 456 -9.45 -3.14 19.37
N VAL A 457 -10.01 -4.21 18.82
CA VAL A 457 -11.01 -4.09 17.76
C VAL A 457 -12.37 -3.89 18.41
N ALA A 458 -13.16 -2.95 17.91
CA ALA A 458 -14.53 -2.73 18.35
C ALA A 458 -15.35 -4.03 18.24
N LYS A 459 -16.19 -4.28 19.24
CA LYS A 459 -16.93 -5.54 19.36
C LYS A 459 -17.81 -5.83 18.14
N ASP A 460 -18.47 -4.80 17.64
CA ASP A 460 -19.38 -4.87 16.51
C ASP A 460 -18.77 -4.09 15.33
N PRO A 461 -18.61 -4.71 14.16
CA PRO A 461 -18.12 -4.00 12.97
C PRO A 461 -19.18 -3.02 12.49
N ILE A 462 -18.74 -1.87 11.95
CA ILE A 462 -19.64 -0.92 11.33
C ILE A 462 -20.07 -1.41 9.94
N PRO A 463 -21.37 -1.33 9.58
CA PRO A 463 -21.78 -1.51 8.21
C PRO A 463 -21.34 -0.31 7.36
N VAL A 464 -20.58 -0.55 6.30
CA VAL A 464 -20.19 0.50 5.35
C VAL A 464 -20.79 0.19 3.99
N TYR A 465 -21.50 1.14 3.40
CA TYR A 465 -22.13 0.94 2.09
C TYR A 465 -21.08 0.69 1.01
N ARG A 466 -21.27 -0.41 0.29
CA ARG A 466 -20.40 -0.87 -0.80
C ARG A 466 -21.23 -1.72 -1.75
N ARG A 467 -21.14 -1.40 -3.03
CA ARG A 467 -21.82 -2.12 -4.11
C ARG A 467 -21.38 -3.58 -4.18
N ASP A 468 -22.31 -4.51 -4.28
CA ASP A 468 -22.03 -5.93 -4.53
C ASP A 468 -21.95 -6.19 -6.03
N GLU A 469 -20.75 -6.09 -6.60
CA GLU A 469 -20.50 -6.24 -8.05
C GLU A 469 -21.11 -7.49 -8.70
N ARG A 470 -21.43 -8.53 -7.92
CA ARG A 470 -22.11 -9.73 -8.44
C ARG A 470 -23.53 -9.42 -8.93
N LYS A 471 -24.17 -8.37 -8.42
CA LYS A 471 -25.52 -7.91 -8.77
C LYS A 471 -25.53 -6.82 -9.83
N TRP A 472 -24.38 -6.22 -10.14
CA TRP A 472 -24.24 -5.07 -11.04
C TRP A 472 -23.51 -5.44 -12.35
N THR A 473 -23.76 -6.64 -12.86
CA THR A 473 -23.11 -7.12 -14.09
C THR A 473 -23.51 -6.27 -15.30
N GLY A 474 -22.55 -5.59 -15.92
CA GLY A 474 -22.78 -4.81 -17.15
C GLY A 474 -22.75 -3.29 -16.98
N GLN A 475 -22.56 -2.77 -15.77
CA GLN A 475 -22.23 -1.37 -15.55
C GLN A 475 -20.71 -1.19 -15.48
N ASP A 476 -20.20 -0.14 -16.13
CA ASP A 476 -18.78 0.17 -16.10
C ASP A 476 -18.35 0.54 -14.68
N ARG A 477 -17.21 -0.03 -14.26
CA ARG A 477 -16.57 0.32 -13.00
C ARG A 477 -15.37 1.22 -13.28
N PRO A 478 -15.32 2.45 -12.71
CA PRO A 478 -14.32 3.46 -13.07
C PRO A 478 -12.86 3.02 -12.88
N TYR A 479 -12.60 2.06 -11.97
CA TYR A 479 -11.24 1.77 -11.49
C TYR A 479 -10.66 0.40 -11.85
N LEU A 480 -11.32 -0.38 -12.71
CA LEU A 480 -10.73 -1.61 -13.26
C LEU A 480 -9.88 -1.28 -14.52
N GLY A 481 -8.76 -0.57 -14.29
CA GLY A 481 -7.75 -0.26 -15.32
C GLY A 481 -6.94 -1.47 -15.79
#